data_AF-A0AAV5XW34-F1
#
_entry.id   AF-A0AAV5XW34-F1
#
_cell.length_a   1.000
_cell.length_b   1.000
_cell.length_c   1.000
_cell.angle_alpha   90.00
_cell.angle_beta   90.00
_cell.angle_gamma   90.00
#
_symmetry.space_group_name_H-M   'P 1'
#
loop_
_entity.id
_entity.type
_entity.pdbx_description
1 polymer ?
#
loop_
_entity_poly.entity_id
_entity_poly.type
_entity_poly.pdbx_seq_one_letter_code
_entity_poly.pdbx_strand_id
1 'polypeptide(L)'
;MEFHRGQRRPGTREDAVEAAIDWRYAKEPRLAVGRIWSGIEAVFGVSSELVYRISILCASLLEKRGEPRRARFQAVKRLYGLRSKAVHGEPLPREQLVLAMNDSYRLLRELLLLTIERGHVLGADDFDDALFG
;
A
#
# COMPACT_ATOMS: atom_id res chain seq x y z
N MET A 1 20.35 22.59 14.01
CA MET A 1 19.40 22.75 12.88
C MET A 1 19.57 21.52 12.01
N GLU A 2 18.78 20.48 12.23
CA GLU A 2 18.74 19.31 11.35
C GLU A 2 17.30 18.80 11.27
N PHE A 3 16.72 19.00 10.10
CA PHE A 3 15.40 18.52 9.71
C PHE A 3 15.51 17.02 9.38
N HIS A 4 14.97 16.16 10.23
CA HIS A 4 14.70 14.77 9.84
C HIS A 4 13.33 14.67 9.16
N ARG A 5 13.36 14.50 7.84
CA ARG A 5 12.19 14.15 7.03
C ARG A 5 11.80 12.69 7.29
N GLY A 6 10.52 12.48 7.59
CA GLY A 6 9.68 11.70 6.68
C GLY A 6 9.63 10.18 6.83
N GLN A 7 10.02 9.61 7.96
CA GLN A 7 9.64 8.23 8.29
C GLN A 7 8.21 8.24 8.83
N ARG A 8 7.18 7.94 8.03
CA ARG A 8 5.82 7.80 8.58
C ARG A 8 5.78 6.54 9.45
N ARG A 9 5.89 6.75 10.76
CA ARG A 9 5.60 5.74 11.79
C ARG A 9 4.18 5.19 11.54
N PRO A 10 3.90 3.92 11.87
CA PRO A 10 2.54 3.40 11.82
C PRO A 10 1.64 4.30 12.67
N GLY A 11 0.50 4.72 12.12
CA GLY A 11 -0.40 5.69 12.75
C GLY A 11 -0.71 5.29 14.20
N THR A 12 -0.29 6.11 15.15
CA THR A 12 -0.51 5.85 16.58
C THR A 12 -1.75 6.58 17.07
N ARG A 13 -2.20 6.24 18.27
CA ARG A 13 -3.28 6.99 18.94
C ARG A 13 -2.89 8.45 19.19
N GLU A 14 -1.60 8.76 19.28
CA GLU A 14 -1.10 10.13 19.43
C GLU A 14 -1.36 10.94 18.14
N ASP A 15 -1.16 10.34 16.96
CA ASP A 15 -1.43 11.00 15.67
C ASP A 15 -2.91 11.36 15.49
N ALA A 16 -3.82 10.52 16.01
CA ALA A 16 -5.25 10.79 16.02
C ALA A 16 -5.61 11.97 16.94
N VAL A 17 -4.97 12.06 18.11
CA VAL A 17 -5.18 13.16 19.07
C VAL A 17 -4.61 14.47 18.52
N GLU A 18 -3.43 14.45 17.93
CA GLU A 18 -2.84 15.63 17.28
C GLU A 18 -3.71 16.11 16.12
N ALA A 19 -4.18 15.21 15.26
CA ALA A 19 -5.08 15.56 14.18
C ALA A 19 -6.39 16.21 14.67
N ALA A 20 -6.91 15.77 15.84
CA ALA A 20 -8.11 16.32 16.46
C ALA A 20 -7.92 17.72 17.06
N ILE A 21 -6.69 18.12 17.36
CA ILE A 21 -6.33 19.45 17.86
C ILE A 21 -5.97 20.39 16.71
N ASP A 22 -5.09 19.92 15.83
CA ASP A 22 -4.38 20.78 14.87
C ASP A 22 -5.19 21.20 13.65
N TRP A 23 -6.25 20.45 13.31
CA TRP A 23 -7.09 20.77 12.15
C TRP A 23 -7.67 22.19 12.22
N ARG A 24 -7.85 22.73 13.43
CA ARG A 24 -8.38 24.08 13.68
C ARG A 24 -7.43 25.20 13.25
N TYR A 25 -6.14 24.90 13.11
CA TYR A 25 -5.14 25.87 12.67
C TYR A 25 -4.90 25.83 11.15
N ALA A 26 -5.60 24.95 10.43
CA ALA A 26 -5.54 24.91 8.97
C ALA A 26 -6.19 26.18 8.38
N LYS A 27 -5.42 26.93 7.59
CA LYS A 27 -5.89 28.18 6.95
C LYS A 27 -6.94 27.96 5.86
N GLU A 28 -7.04 26.74 5.34
CA GLU A 28 -7.98 26.37 4.28
C GLU A 28 -8.81 25.14 4.68
N PRO A 29 -10.13 25.13 4.43
CA PRO A 29 -11.01 24.01 4.77
C PRO A 29 -10.57 22.66 4.17
N ARG A 30 -9.99 22.67 2.97
CA ARG A 30 -9.48 21.44 2.31
C ARG A 30 -8.35 20.79 3.12
N LEU A 31 -7.48 21.60 3.73
CA LEU A 31 -6.38 21.13 4.57
C LEU A 31 -6.89 20.60 5.92
N ALA A 32 -7.93 21.24 6.48
CA ALA A 32 -8.59 20.75 7.68
C ALA A 32 -9.22 19.36 7.48
N VAL A 33 -9.92 19.15 6.36
CA VAL A 33 -10.52 17.84 6.01
C VAL A 33 -9.44 16.76 5.88
N GLY A 34 -8.33 17.06 5.19
CA GLY A 34 -7.21 16.12 5.07
C GLY A 34 -6.58 15.76 6.43
N ARG A 35 -6.44 16.74 7.34
CA ARG A 35 -5.91 16.50 8.68
C ARG A 35 -6.86 15.63 9.51
N ILE A 36 -8.16 15.88 9.46
CA ILE A 36 -9.18 15.09 10.15
C ILE A 36 -9.17 13.63 9.65
N TRP A 37 -9.17 13.41 8.34
CA TRP A 37 -9.12 12.06 7.78
C TRP A 37 -7.82 11.32 8.12
N SER A 38 -6.67 12.01 8.16
CA SER A 38 -5.42 11.40 8.64
C SER A 38 -5.50 10.95 10.10
N GLY A 39 -6.25 11.69 10.94
CA GLY A 39 -6.52 11.30 12.32
C GLY A 39 -7.46 10.11 12.43
N ILE A 40 -8.51 10.07 11.61
CA ILE A 40 -9.43 8.92 11.50
C ILE A 40 -8.65 7.67 11.09
N GLU A 41 -7.84 7.76 10.04
CA GLU A 41 -7.00 6.65 9.55
C GLU A 41 -5.99 6.18 10.61
N ALA A 42 -5.45 7.08 11.43
CA ALA A 42 -4.53 6.74 12.51
C ALA A 42 -5.22 5.97 13.66
N VAL A 43 -6.49 6.28 13.98
CA VAL A 43 -7.29 5.48 14.95
C VAL A 43 -7.37 4.01 14.51
N PHE A 44 -7.47 3.78 13.21
CA PHE A 44 -7.63 2.47 12.62
C PHE A 44 -6.32 1.84 12.13
N GLY A 45 -5.17 2.53 12.24
CA GLY A 45 -3.88 2.06 11.74
C GLY A 45 -3.88 1.77 10.22
N VAL A 46 -4.59 2.58 9.43
CA VAL A 46 -4.91 2.35 8.02
C VAL A 46 -3.70 2.69 7.13
N SER A 47 -2.65 1.90 7.25
CA SER A 47 -1.70 1.61 6.17
C SER A 47 -1.92 0.19 5.63
N SER A 48 -2.59 -0.65 6.42
CA SER A 48 -2.83 -2.07 6.18
C SER A 48 -3.91 -2.34 5.12
N GLU A 49 -4.90 -1.47 4.97
CA GLU A 49 -6.02 -1.68 4.04
C GLU A 49 -5.57 -1.63 2.58
N LEU A 50 -4.76 -0.63 2.22
CA LEU A 50 -4.23 -0.52 0.86
C LEU A 50 -3.26 -1.66 0.54
N VAL A 51 -2.41 -2.04 1.51
CA VAL A 51 -1.52 -3.21 1.40
C VAL A 51 -2.35 -4.47 1.15
N TYR A 52 -3.38 -4.69 1.97
CA TYR A 52 -4.23 -5.87 1.90
C TYR A 52 -4.95 -5.92 0.54
N ARG A 53 -5.58 -4.81 0.13
CA ARG A 53 -6.30 -4.69 -1.13
C ARG A 53 -5.40 -4.95 -2.33
N ILE A 54 -4.24 -4.32 -2.42
CA ILE A 54 -3.30 -4.56 -3.54
C ILE A 54 -2.80 -6.01 -3.52
N SER A 55 -2.48 -6.53 -2.34
CA SER A 55 -1.96 -7.90 -2.20
C SER A 55 -2.99 -8.95 -2.62
N ILE A 56 -4.25 -8.79 -2.22
CA ILE A 56 -5.30 -9.77 -2.55
C ILE A 56 -5.72 -9.68 -4.01
N LEU A 57 -5.77 -8.49 -4.60
CA LEU A 57 -6.07 -8.30 -6.01
C LEU A 57 -4.96 -8.91 -6.88
N CYS A 58 -3.70 -8.58 -6.63
CA CYS A 58 -2.57 -9.16 -7.38
C CYS A 58 -2.56 -10.69 -7.28
N ALA A 59 -2.78 -11.23 -6.08
CA ALA A 59 -2.81 -12.68 -5.88
C ALA A 59 -3.99 -13.34 -6.60
N SER A 60 -5.17 -12.73 -6.57
CA SER A 60 -6.37 -13.32 -7.16
C SER A 60 -6.36 -13.25 -8.69
N LEU A 61 -5.76 -12.21 -9.25
CA LEU A 61 -5.59 -12.04 -10.70
C LEU A 61 -4.55 -12.98 -11.30
N LEU A 62 -3.45 -13.23 -10.57
CA LEU A 62 -2.30 -13.98 -11.09
C LEU A 62 -2.35 -15.48 -10.75
N GLU A 63 -3.12 -15.88 -9.73
CA GLU A 63 -3.14 -17.25 -9.23
C GLU A 63 -4.56 -17.79 -9.03
N LYS A 64 -4.76 -19.06 -9.34
CA LYS A 64 -6.00 -19.79 -9.03
C LYS A 64 -6.20 -19.92 -7.51
N ARG A 65 -7.45 -20.11 -7.08
CA ARG A 65 -7.80 -20.35 -5.67
C ARG A 65 -6.99 -21.51 -5.08
N GLY A 66 -6.51 -21.35 -3.85
CA GLY A 66 -5.72 -22.35 -3.13
C GLY A 66 -4.43 -21.80 -2.53
N GLU A 67 -3.54 -22.71 -2.12
CA GLU A 67 -2.24 -22.36 -1.52
C GLU A 67 -1.36 -21.44 -2.40
N PRO A 68 -1.30 -21.57 -3.74
CA PRO A 68 -0.51 -20.65 -4.58
C PRO A 68 -0.95 -19.18 -4.45
N ARG A 69 -2.26 -18.92 -4.43
CA ARG A 69 -2.80 -17.57 -4.21
C ARG A 69 -2.44 -17.03 -2.83
N ARG A 70 -2.50 -17.87 -1.80
CA ARG A 70 -2.10 -17.48 -0.44
C ARG A 70 -0.61 -17.14 -0.37
N ALA A 71 0.24 -17.92 -1.01
CA ALA A 71 1.67 -17.67 -1.10
C ALA A 71 1.97 -16.35 -1.82
N ARG A 72 1.28 -16.10 -2.95
CA ARG A 72 1.39 -14.86 -3.72
C ARG A 72 0.94 -13.65 -2.92
N PHE A 73 -0.20 -13.74 -2.22
CA PHE A 73 -0.69 -12.69 -1.33
C PHE A 73 0.37 -12.29 -0.29
N GLN A 74 0.99 -13.27 0.37
CA GLN A 74 2.03 -12.99 1.35
C GLN A 74 3.30 -12.39 0.72
N ALA A 75 3.66 -12.82 -0.50
CA ALA A 75 4.79 -12.25 -1.23
C ALA A 75 4.55 -10.77 -1.57
N VAL A 76 3.39 -10.43 -2.12
CA VAL A 76 3.04 -9.04 -2.47
C VAL A 76 2.95 -8.17 -1.21
N LYS A 77 2.40 -8.70 -0.10
CA LYS A 77 2.34 -8.01 1.18
C LYS A 77 3.73 -7.66 1.71
N ARG A 78 4.67 -8.60 1.65
CA ARG A 78 6.08 -8.36 2.03
C ARG A 78 6.74 -7.31 1.13
N LEU A 79 6.52 -7.42 -0.18
CA LEU A 79 7.07 -6.51 -1.18
C LEU A 79 6.57 -5.08 -0.99
N TYR A 80 5.28 -4.91 -0.69
CA TYR A 80 4.69 -3.61 -0.34
C TYR A 80 5.32 -3.04 0.94
N GLY A 81 5.57 -3.87 1.94
CA GLY A 81 6.27 -3.48 3.16
C GLY A 81 7.68 -2.93 2.86
N LEU A 82 8.46 -3.60 2.02
CA LEU A 82 9.76 -3.12 1.57
C LEU A 82 9.67 -1.79 0.83
N ARG A 83 8.68 -1.62 -0.05
CA ARG A 83 8.40 -0.34 -0.72
C ARG A 83 8.07 0.78 0.27
N SER A 84 7.23 0.51 1.27
CA SER A 84 6.83 1.49 2.27
C SER A 84 8.06 2.01 3.02
N LYS A 85 8.90 1.09 3.50
CA LYS A 85 10.20 1.41 4.12
C LYS A 85 11.09 2.25 3.20
N ALA A 86 11.26 1.85 1.95
CA ALA A 86 12.10 2.56 0.98
C ALA A 86 11.62 3.99 0.70
N VAL A 87 10.30 4.19 0.55
CA VAL A 87 9.70 5.51 0.27
C VAL A 87 9.71 6.42 1.51
N HIS A 88 9.60 5.85 2.70
CA HIS A 88 9.70 6.60 3.95
C HIS A 88 11.15 6.82 4.40
N GLY A 89 12.13 6.25 3.70
CA GLY A 89 13.57 6.41 3.96
C GLY A 89 14.09 5.54 5.10
N GLU A 90 13.39 4.45 5.45
CA GLU A 90 13.78 3.58 6.57
C GLU A 90 15.08 2.87 6.24
N PRO A 91 15.95 2.60 7.22
CA PRO A 91 17.17 1.84 7.00
C PRO A 91 16.84 0.47 6.38
N LEU A 92 17.23 0.28 5.14
CA LEU A 92 17.11 -0.97 4.39
C LEU A 92 18.50 -1.35 3.86
N PRO A 93 18.98 -2.58 4.12
CA PRO A 93 20.20 -3.06 3.51
C PRO A 93 20.13 -3.00 1.98
N ARG A 94 21.25 -2.68 1.33
CA ARG A 94 21.34 -2.57 -0.14
C ARG A 94 20.81 -3.82 -0.85
N GLU A 95 21.08 -5.00 -0.31
CA GLU A 95 20.59 -6.27 -0.85
C GLU A 95 19.05 -6.35 -0.84
N GLN A 96 18.41 -5.91 0.25
CA GLN A 96 16.95 -5.89 0.35
C GLN A 96 16.33 -4.88 -0.62
N LEU A 97 16.98 -3.74 -0.88
CA LEU A 97 16.54 -2.78 -1.88
C LEU A 97 16.61 -3.36 -3.30
N VAL A 98 17.71 -4.04 -3.65
CA VAL A 98 17.86 -4.69 -4.96
C VAL A 98 16.82 -5.81 -5.15
N LEU A 99 16.58 -6.63 -4.12
CA LEU A 99 15.53 -7.64 -4.14
C LEU A 99 14.14 -7.02 -4.33
N ALA A 100 13.81 -6.00 -3.54
CA ALA A 100 12.54 -5.29 -3.65
C ALA A 100 12.33 -4.69 -5.05
N MET A 101 13.37 -4.12 -5.64
CA MET A 101 13.32 -3.57 -7.00
C MET A 101 13.04 -4.66 -8.04
N ASN A 102 13.80 -5.76 -8.00
CA ASN A 102 13.65 -6.86 -8.95
C ASN A 102 12.29 -7.53 -8.85
N ASP A 103 11.82 -7.82 -7.63
CA ASP A 103 10.54 -8.48 -7.41
C ASP A 103 9.35 -7.56 -7.72
N SER A 104 9.48 -6.25 -7.48
CA SER A 104 8.48 -5.26 -7.90
C SER A 104 8.37 -5.19 -9.42
N TYR A 105 9.51 -5.22 -10.13
CA TYR A 105 9.51 -5.24 -11.59
C TYR A 105 8.89 -6.52 -12.15
N ARG A 106 9.18 -7.68 -11.56
CA ARG A 106 8.56 -8.95 -11.94
C ARG A 106 7.05 -8.93 -11.77
N LEU A 107 6.56 -8.45 -10.63
CA LEU A 107 5.13 -8.31 -10.37
C LEU A 107 4.46 -7.38 -11.39
N LEU A 108 5.08 -6.22 -11.67
CA LEU A 108 4.58 -5.29 -12.68
C LEU A 108 4.52 -5.94 -14.07
N ARG A 109 5.59 -6.64 -14.47
CA ARG A 109 5.64 -7.36 -15.75
C ARG A 109 4.52 -8.40 -15.85
N GLU A 110 4.28 -9.18 -14.80
CA GLU A 110 3.19 -10.17 -14.77
C GLU A 110 1.82 -9.51 -14.95
N LEU A 111 1.56 -8.40 -14.27
CA LEU A 111 0.31 -7.65 -14.40
C LEU A 111 0.14 -7.01 -15.79
N LEU A 112 1.22 -6.49 -16.38
CA LEU A 112 1.20 -5.94 -17.74
C LEU A 112 0.91 -7.03 -18.78
N LEU A 113 1.57 -8.18 -18.67
CA LEU A 113 1.29 -9.32 -19.56
C LEU A 113 -0.16 -9.77 -19.43
N LEU A 114 -0.71 -9.83 -18.21
CA LEU A 114 -2.12 -10.13 -17.98
C LEU A 114 -3.05 -9.14 -18.71
N THR A 115 -2.75 -7.84 -18.67
CA THR A 115 -3.57 -6.82 -19.38
C THR A 115 -3.53 -6.99 -20.90
N ILE A 116 -2.36 -7.38 -21.44
CA ILE A 116 -2.18 -7.65 -22.87
C ILE A 116 -2.94 -8.93 -23.26
N GLU A 117 -2.83 -9.98 -22.46
CA GLU A 117 -3.52 -11.26 -22.69
C GLU A 117 -5.05 -11.11 -22.66
N ARG A 118 -5.58 -10.25 -21.76
CA ARG A 118 -7.01 -9.95 -21.66
C ARG A 118 -7.50 -8.93 -22.70
N GLY A 119 -6.59 -8.22 -23.36
CA GLY A 119 -6.91 -7.20 -24.38
C GLY A 119 -7.56 -5.93 -23.84
N HIS A 120 -7.52 -5.68 -22.53
CA HIS A 120 -8.07 -4.48 -21.90
C HIS A 120 -7.37 -4.13 -20.58
N VAL A 121 -7.61 -2.91 -20.09
CA VAL A 121 -7.11 -2.43 -18.79
C VAL A 121 -7.95 -3.04 -17.68
N LEU A 122 -7.29 -3.59 -16.65
CA LEU A 122 -7.96 -4.20 -15.50
C LEU A 122 -8.90 -3.22 -14.80
N GLY A 123 -10.17 -3.60 -14.70
CA GLY A 123 -11.24 -2.81 -14.10
C GLY A 123 -11.90 -3.49 -12.90
N ALA A 124 -12.98 -2.88 -12.41
CA ALA A 124 -13.74 -3.40 -11.28
C ALA A 124 -14.27 -4.82 -11.55
N ASP A 125 -14.78 -5.07 -12.76
CA ASP A 125 -15.32 -6.37 -13.15
C ASP A 125 -14.27 -7.49 -13.10
N ASP A 126 -13.03 -7.21 -13.53
CA ASP A 126 -11.91 -8.17 -13.42
C ASP A 126 -11.57 -8.51 -11.98
N PHE A 127 -11.67 -7.53 -11.08
CA PHE A 127 -11.38 -7.71 -9.67
C PHE A 127 -12.47 -8.53 -8.99
N ASP A 128 -13.74 -8.25 -9.30
CA ASP A 128 -14.87 -8.99 -8.78
C ASP A 128 -14.88 -10.44 -9.28
N ASP A 129 -14.62 -10.66 -10.58
CA ASP A 129 -14.48 -12.01 -11.13
C ASP A 129 -13.30 -12.78 -10.49
N ALA A 130 -12.14 -12.14 -10.32
CA ALA A 130 -10.98 -12.79 -9.70
C ALA A 130 -11.21 -13.19 -8.23
N LEU A 131 -12.02 -12.40 -7.50
CA LEU A 131 -12.32 -12.61 -6.09
C LEU A 131 -13.50 -13.57 -5.87
N PHE A 132 -14.56 -13.45 -6.68
CA PHE A 132 -15.84 -14.11 -6.43
C PHE A 132 -16.22 -15.16 -7.48
N GLY A 133 -15.71 -15.06 -8.72
CA GLY A 133 -15.77 -16.11 -9.74
C GLY A 133 -14.95 -17.35 -9.37
#